data_AF-A0A8X6H5Q1-F1
#
_entry.id   AF-A0A8X6H5Q1-F1
#
_cell.length_a   1.000
_cell.length_b   1.000
_cell.length_c   1.000
_cell.angle_alpha   90.00
_cell.angle_beta   90.00
_cell.angle_gamma   90.00
#
_symmetry.space_group_name_H-M   'P 1'
#
loop_
_entity.id
_entity.type
_entity.pdbx_description
1 polymer ?
#
loop_
_entity_poly.entity_id
_entity_poly.type
_entity_poly.pdbx_seq_one_letter_code
_entity_poly.pdbx_strand_id
1 'polypeptide(L)'
;MFSQEKIIAIGKFYFATKSHSRVINTFRQKYPGETAPNGSKITHLVQRFCAAGWVAGRKRSGRASLLKMKVADVETALQRSPTKISRKLTVQLGMSQSTAWRAEPELTFDRLKYTL
;
A
#
# COMPACT_ATOMS: atom_id res chain seq x y z
N MET A 1 -1.23 11.75 10.80
CA MET A 1 -0.87 10.37 11.21
C MET A 1 0.38 10.48 12.06
N PHE A 2 0.50 9.79 13.20
CA PHE A 2 1.71 9.92 14.04
C PHE A 2 2.92 9.33 13.33
N SER A 3 4.10 9.94 13.50
CA SER A 3 5.37 9.35 13.09
C SER A 3 5.61 8.02 13.81
N GLN A 4 6.40 7.12 13.21
CA GLN A 4 6.73 5.82 13.82
C GLN A 4 7.35 5.96 15.20
N GLU A 5 8.25 6.92 15.40
CA GLU A 5 8.88 7.20 16.69
C GLU A 5 7.86 7.49 17.80
N LYS A 6 6.83 8.29 17.46
CA LYS A 6 5.77 8.67 18.39
C LYS A 6 4.88 7.48 18.74
N ILE A 7 4.61 6.60 17.77
CA ILE A 7 3.85 5.37 18.02
C ILE A 7 4.63 4.45 18.96
N ILE A 8 5.94 4.31 18.76
CA ILE A 8 6.82 3.55 19.66
C ILE A 8 6.80 4.18 21.06
N ALA A 9 6.90 5.50 21.17
CA ALA A 9 6.85 6.19 22.45
C ALA A 9 5.52 5.95 23.18
N ILE A 10 4.38 6.07 22.48
CA ILE A 10 3.05 5.78 23.02
C ILE A 10 2.96 4.34 23.54
N GLY A 11 3.46 3.37 22.76
CA GLY A 11 3.52 1.96 23.19
C GLY A 11 4.33 1.79 24.47
N LYS A 12 5.55 2.35 24.52
CA LYS A 12 6.43 2.30 25.71
C LYS A 12 5.75 2.88 26.94
N PHE A 13 5.14 4.07 26.82
CA PHE A 13 4.43 4.70 27.93
C PHE A 13 3.26 3.86 28.42
N TYR A 14 2.51 3.25 27.50
CA TYR A 14 1.38 2.39 27.85
C TYR A 14 1.85 1.13 28.57
N PHE A 15 2.89 0.46 28.08
CA PHE A 15 3.41 -0.75 28.74
C PHE A 15 4.00 -0.46 30.12
N ALA A 16 4.58 0.72 30.34
CA ALA A 16 5.10 1.14 31.64
C ALA A 16 4.01 1.53 32.64
N THR A 17 2.93 2.20 32.19
CA THR A 17 1.94 2.80 33.11
C THR A 17 0.59 2.09 33.14
N LYS A 18 0.27 1.31 32.10
CA LYS A 18 -1.03 0.66 31.86
C LYS A 18 -2.24 1.60 31.98
N SER A 19 -2.04 2.91 31.76
CA SER A 19 -3.07 3.94 31.95
C SER A 19 -3.07 4.93 30.79
N HIS A 20 -4.22 5.07 30.11
CA HIS A 20 -4.37 6.01 29.00
C HIS A 20 -4.10 7.47 29.40
N SER A 21 -4.61 7.90 30.55
CA SER A 21 -4.43 9.28 31.05
C SER A 21 -2.97 9.60 31.31
N ARG A 22 -2.21 8.64 31.88
CA ARG A 22 -0.77 8.79 32.07
C ARG A 22 -0.05 8.88 30.72
N VAL A 23 -0.36 8.00 29.77
CA VAL A 23 0.22 8.07 28.42
C VAL A 23 -0.02 9.43 27.77
N ILE A 24 -1.23 9.97 27.86
CA ILE A 24 -1.57 11.28 27.29
C ILE A 24 -0.74 12.40 27.94
N ASN A 25 -0.66 12.40 29.27
CA ASN A 25 0.11 13.42 30.00
C ASN A 25 1.60 13.34 29.69
N THR A 26 2.19 12.14 29.72
CA THR A 26 3.61 11.93 29.40
C THR A 26 3.90 12.27 27.93
N PHE A 27 2.96 11.98 27.02
CA PHE A 27 3.10 12.35 25.61
C PHE A 27 3.10 13.87 25.42
N ARG A 28 2.20 14.60 26.07
CA ARG A 28 2.14 16.07 26.02
C ARG A 28 3.40 16.73 26.58
N GLN A 29 3.96 16.16 27.65
CA GLN A 29 5.22 16.65 28.22
C GLN A 29 6.41 16.43 27.26
N LYS A 30 6.47 15.26 26.62
CA LYS A 30 7.58 14.90 25.73
C LYS A 30 7.49 15.55 24.34
N TYR A 31 6.27 15.78 23.85
CA TYR A 31 5.99 16.36 22.54
C TYR A 31 5.05 17.57 22.70
N PRO A 32 5.55 18.70 23.24
CA PRO A 32 4.75 19.91 23.38
C PRO A 32 4.32 20.45 22.01
N GLY A 33 3.09 20.97 21.91
CA GLY A 33 2.53 21.50 20.66
C GLY A 33 1.90 20.45 19.74
N GLU A 34 2.06 19.16 20.03
CA GLU A 34 1.42 18.10 19.24
C GLU A 34 0.08 17.63 19.79
N THR A 35 -0.82 17.27 18.88
CA THR A 35 -2.11 16.68 19.26
C THR A 35 -1.89 15.32 19.92
N ALA A 36 -2.27 15.22 21.19
CA ALA A 36 -2.18 13.98 21.93
C ALA A 36 -3.06 12.87 21.32
N PRO A 37 -2.66 11.59 21.42
CA PRO A 37 -3.48 10.47 20.97
C PRO A 37 -4.75 10.35 21.82
N ASN A 38 -5.88 10.01 21.19
CA ASN A 38 -7.10 9.65 21.92
C ASN A 38 -6.98 8.22 22.51
N GLY A 39 -7.82 7.90 23.50
CA GLY A 39 -7.79 6.60 24.19
C GLY A 39 -7.98 5.40 23.26
N SER A 40 -8.90 5.50 22.28
CA SER A 40 -9.15 4.44 21.30
C SER A 40 -7.94 4.17 20.41
N LYS A 41 -7.22 5.23 20.00
CA LYS A 41 -6.02 5.11 19.16
C LYS A 41 -4.86 4.53 19.94
N ILE A 42 -4.71 4.85 21.22
CA ILE A 42 -3.73 4.17 22.10
C ILE A 42 -4.07 2.67 22.15
N THR A 43 -5.33 2.33 22.39
CA THR A 43 -5.79 0.92 22.47
C THR A 43 -5.54 0.16 21.18
N HIS A 44 -5.92 0.73 20.03
CA HIS A 44 -5.66 0.12 18.71
C HIS A 44 -4.16 -0.06 18.44
N LEU A 45 -3.33 0.91 18.82
CA LEU A 45 -1.88 0.82 18.67
C LEU A 45 -1.30 -0.31 19.52
N VAL A 46 -1.73 -0.43 20.77
CA VAL A 46 -1.29 -1.50 21.69
C VAL A 46 -1.76 -2.86 21.20
N GLN A 47 -3.03 -3.02 20.84
CA GLN A 47 -3.56 -4.27 20.30
C GLN A 47 -2.80 -4.71 19.06
N ARG A 48 -2.50 -3.77 18.16
CA ARG A 48 -1.74 -4.06 16.95
C ARG A 48 -0.28 -4.41 17.27
N PHE A 49 0.32 -3.79 18.28
CA PHE A 49 1.65 -4.14 18.75
C PHE A 49 1.68 -5.58 19.30
N CYS A 50 0.70 -5.95 20.14
CA CYS A 50 0.60 -7.30 20.68
C CYS A 50 0.29 -8.35 19.60
N ALA A 51 -0.57 -8.03 18.63
CA ALA A 51 -1.03 -9.00 17.63
C ALA A 51 -0.01 -9.22 16.50
N ALA A 52 0.67 -8.17 16.05
CA ALA A 52 1.58 -8.26 14.91
C ALA A 52 3.06 -8.19 15.32
N GLY A 53 3.41 -7.48 16.40
CA GLY A 53 4.80 -7.17 16.75
C GLY A 53 5.41 -5.98 16.00
N TRP A 54 4.65 -5.32 15.11
CA TRP A 54 5.16 -4.23 14.26
C TRP A 54 4.35 -2.93 14.42
N VAL A 55 5.09 -1.83 14.47
CA VAL A 55 4.56 -0.46 14.56
C VAL A 55 4.24 0.15 13.18
N ALA A 56 4.91 -0.32 12.12
CA ALA A 56 4.75 0.20 10.76
C ALA A 56 3.35 -0.05 10.22
N GLY A 57 2.72 1.01 9.68
CA GLY A 57 1.38 0.95 9.07
C GLY A 57 1.30 -0.18 8.04
N ARG A 58 0.23 -1.00 8.08
CA ARG A 58 -0.01 -1.94 6.98
C ARG A 58 -0.08 -1.13 5.69
N LYS A 59 0.63 -1.56 4.65
CA LYS A 59 0.49 -1.01 3.31
C LYS A 59 -0.99 -1.14 2.95
N ARG A 60 -1.66 -0.02 2.66
CA ARG A 60 -3.07 -0.06 2.23
C ARG A 60 -3.13 -0.96 1.01
N SER A 61 -4.06 -1.93 1.01
CA SER A 61 -4.36 -2.67 -0.21
C SER A 61 -4.91 -1.66 -1.21
N GLY A 62 -4.07 -1.23 -2.15
CA GLY A 62 -4.51 -0.46 -3.29
C GLY A 62 -5.46 -1.31 -4.14
N ARG A 63 -6.19 -0.64 -5.04
CA ARG A 63 -6.91 -1.34 -6.13
C ARG A 63 -5.93 -2.30 -6.80
N ALA A 64 -6.31 -3.56 -6.96
CA ALA A 64 -5.47 -4.56 -7.59
C ALA A 64 -4.94 -4.01 -8.92
N SER A 65 -3.61 -3.86 -9.02
CA SER A 65 -2.97 -3.68 -10.32
C SER A 65 -3.32 -4.91 -11.14
N LEU A 66 -3.51 -4.72 -12.45
CA LEU A 66 -3.91 -5.71 -13.44
C LEU A 66 -3.49 -7.13 -13.04
N LEU A 67 -4.45 -8.06 -12.92
CA LEU A 67 -4.17 -9.45 -12.58
C LEU A 67 -3.07 -9.95 -13.51
N LYS A 68 -1.97 -10.49 -12.97
CA LYS A 68 -0.80 -10.96 -13.75
C LYS A 68 -1.18 -11.82 -14.96
N MET A 69 -2.22 -12.64 -14.82
CA MET A 69 -2.79 -13.47 -15.88
C MET A 69 -3.22 -12.64 -17.11
N LYS A 70 -3.85 -11.48 -16.90
CA LYS A 70 -4.28 -10.60 -17.99
C LYS A 70 -3.12 -9.92 -18.71
N VAL A 71 -1.98 -9.73 -18.03
CA VAL A 71 -0.78 -9.15 -18.66
C VAL A 71 -0.15 -10.16 -19.62
N ALA A 72 -0.04 -11.43 -19.22
CA ALA A 72 0.48 -12.51 -20.07
C ALA A 72 -0.38 -12.76 -21.32
N ASP A 73 -1.70 -12.67 -21.20
CA ASP A 73 -2.61 -12.82 -22.34
C ASP A 73 -2.44 -11.67 -23.36
N VAL A 74 -2.24 -10.44 -22.86
CA VAL A 74 -1.97 -9.26 -23.68
C VAL A 74 -0.61 -9.38 -24.36
N GLU A 75 0.41 -9.82 -23.64
CA GLU A 75 1.75 -10.07 -24.17
C GLU A 75 1.72 -11.08 -25.32
N THR A 76 1.08 -12.23 -25.11
CA THR A 76 0.96 -13.29 -26.12
C THR A 76 0.21 -12.79 -27.37
N ALA A 77 -0.85 -12.00 -27.19
CA ALA A 77 -1.59 -11.40 -28.29
C ALA A 77 -0.75 -10.39 -29.10
N LEU A 78 0.08 -9.59 -28.42
CA LEU A 78 0.94 -8.57 -29.02
C LEU A 78 2.21 -9.17 -29.65
N GLN A 79 2.73 -10.28 -29.14
CA GLN A 79 3.80 -11.06 -29.78
C GLN A 79 3.33 -11.63 -31.12
N ARG A 80 2.10 -12.14 -31.20
CA ARG A 80 1.52 -12.67 -32.44
C ARG A 80 1.24 -11.58 -33.48
N SER A 81 0.89 -10.37 -33.05
CA SER A 81 0.59 -9.26 -33.96
C SER A 81 0.92 -7.92 -33.29
N PRO A 82 2.14 -7.39 -33.51
CA PRO A 82 2.62 -6.20 -32.81
C PRO A 82 1.95 -4.89 -33.26
N THR A 83 1.34 -4.86 -34.44
CA THR A 83 0.62 -3.70 -35.00
C THR A 83 -0.87 -3.72 -34.68
N LYS A 84 -1.32 -4.64 -33.82
CA LYS A 84 -2.74 -4.84 -33.55
C LYS A 84 -3.29 -3.70 -32.69
N ILE A 85 -4.21 -2.93 -33.27
CA ILE A 85 -4.89 -1.80 -32.62
C ILE A 85 -5.59 -2.26 -31.34
N SER A 86 -5.39 -1.53 -30.23
CA SER A 86 -5.85 -1.88 -28.87
C SER A 86 -7.34 -2.24 -28.80
N ARG A 87 -8.18 -1.66 -29.68
CA ARG A 87 -9.61 -1.99 -29.78
C ARG A 87 -9.89 -3.44 -30.23
N LYS A 88 -9.11 -3.96 -31.18
CA LYS A 88 -9.22 -5.36 -31.62
C LYS A 88 -8.73 -6.32 -30.53
N LEU A 89 -7.68 -5.92 -29.82
CA LEU A 89 -7.11 -6.68 -28.70
C LEU A 89 -8.10 -6.78 -27.52
N THR A 90 -8.83 -5.69 -27.22
CA THR A 90 -9.84 -5.67 -26.16
C THR A 90 -11.02 -6.59 -26.41
N VAL A 91 -11.46 -6.70 -27.68
CA VAL A 91 -12.55 -7.60 -28.08
C VAL A 91 -12.10 -9.06 -27.98
N GLN A 92 -10.86 -9.35 -28.40
CA GLN A 92 -10.32 -10.71 -28.36
C GLN A 92 -10.09 -11.22 -26.93
N LEU A 93 -9.63 -10.36 -26.04
CA LEU A 93 -9.29 -10.74 -24.66
C LEU A 93 -10.43 -10.50 -23.66
N GLY A 94 -11.62 -10.07 -24.13
CA GLY A 94 -12.76 -9.77 -23.26
C GLY A 94 -12.43 -8.74 -22.18
N MET A 95 -11.56 -7.78 -22.48
CA MET A 95 -11.06 -6.79 -21.51
C MET A 95 -11.47 -5.38 -21.89
N SER A 96 -11.60 -4.48 -20.90
CA SER A 96 -11.94 -3.09 -21.19
C SER A 96 -10.74 -2.33 -21.79
N GLN A 97 -11.01 -1.32 -22.61
CA GLN A 97 -9.97 -0.51 -23.27
C GLN A 97 -9.00 0.15 -22.29
N SER A 98 -9.50 0.64 -21.15
CA SER A 98 -8.67 1.23 -20.10
C SER A 98 -7.73 0.22 -19.44
N THR A 99 -8.07 -1.06 -19.48
CA THR A 99 -7.26 -2.17 -18.96
C THR A 99 -6.13 -2.49 -19.94
N ALA A 100 -6.42 -2.52 -21.24
CA ALA A 100 -5.44 -2.74 -22.30
C ALA A 100 -4.42 -1.59 -22.37
N TRP A 101 -4.86 -0.33 -22.31
CA TRP A 101 -3.97 0.84 -22.31
C TRP A 101 -3.04 0.91 -21.10
N ARG A 102 -3.44 0.35 -19.95
CA ARG A 102 -2.57 0.27 -18.78
C ARG A 102 -1.54 -0.86 -18.88
N ALA A 103 -1.86 -1.93 -19.62
CA ALA A 103 -0.95 -3.06 -19.84
C ALA A 103 0.10 -2.77 -20.94
N GLU A 104 -0.27 -1.98 -21.95
CA GLU A 104 0.57 -1.66 -23.11
C GLU A 104 1.95 -1.06 -22.77
N PRO A 105 2.07 -0.01 -21.90
CA PRO A 105 3.36 0.56 -21.53
C PRO A 105 4.23 -0.36 -20.66
N GLU A 106 3.63 -1.24 -19.84
CA GLU A 106 4.39 -2.25 -19.08
C GLU A 106 5.08 -3.26 -20.02
N LEU A 107 4.47 -3.54 -21.17
CA LEU A 107 5.00 -4.48 -22.17
C LEU A 107 5.99 -3.84 -23.16
N THR A 108 5.85 -2.54 -23.43
CA THR A 108 6.79 -1.84 -24.33
C THR A 108 8.15 -1.60 -23.67
N PHE A 109 8.18 -1.40 -22.35
CA PHE A 109 9.43 -1.17 -21.60
C PHE A 109 10.34 -2.41 -21.57
N ASP A 110 9.79 -3.62 -21.55
CA ASP A 110 10.58 -4.85 -21.61
C ASP A 110 11.13 -5.13 -23.02
N ARG A 111 10.42 -4.73 -24.10
CA ARG A 111 10.93 -4.86 -25.47
C ARG A 111 12.20 -4.04 -25.75
N LEU A 112 12.31 -2.84 -25.17
CA LEU A 112 13.47 -1.96 -25.41
C LEU A 112 14.74 -2.41 -24.67
N LYS A 113 14.64 -3.33 -23.70
CA LYS A 113 15.81 -3.88 -22.98
C LYS A 113 16.54 -4.99 -23.74
N TYR A 114 15.90 -5.62 -24.72
CA TYR A 114 16.46 -6.75 -25.49
C TYR A 114 16.84 -6.38 -26.93
N THR A 115 16.91 -5.08 -27.25
CA THR A 115 17.23 -4.59 -28.61
C THR A 115 18.44 -3.63 -28.64
N LEU A 116 19.36 -3.73 -27.69
CA LEU A 116 20.67 -3.05 -27.68
C LEU A 116 21.79 -4.06 -27.46
#